data_AF-A0A7C3NKM5-F1
#
_entry.id   AF-A0A7C3NKM5-F1
#
_cell.length_a   1.000
_cell.length_b   1.000
_cell.length_c   1.000
_cell.angle_alpha   90.00
_cell.angle_beta   90.00
_cell.angle_gamma   90.00
#
_symmetry.space_group_name_H-M   'P 1'
#
loop_
_entity.id
_entity.type
_entity.pdbx_description
1 polymer ?
#
loop_
_entity_poly.entity_id
_entity_poly.type
_entity_poly.pdbx_seq_one_letter_code
_entity_poly.pdbx_strand_id
1 'polypeptide(L)'
;MAEESKKTEQPFEYLLRALQEGEARRLSQCLEAIDHRLLDCGKSLAEYRRARMILRSINRNLARLGAEPVPSVPDELPTADLSEAIHRRIDHIKSKGTI
;
A
#
# COMPACT_ATOMS: atom_id res chain seq x y z
N MET A 1 -13.56 31.68 -52.17
CA MET A 1 -12.27 31.14 -51.70
C MET A 1 -12.30 31.06 -50.18
N ALA A 2 -12.59 29.88 -49.63
CA ALA A 2 -12.53 29.62 -48.18
C ALA A 2 -12.59 28.10 -47.96
N GLU A 3 -11.50 27.40 -48.26
CA GLU A 3 -11.46 25.95 -48.12
C GLU A 3 -10.04 25.46 -47.79
N GLU A 4 -9.39 26.07 -46.79
CA GLU A 4 -8.06 25.61 -46.35
C GLU A 4 -7.91 25.40 -44.84
N SER A 5 -8.91 25.73 -44.01
CA SER A 5 -8.73 25.65 -42.55
C SER A 5 -9.06 24.30 -41.92
N LYS A 6 -9.67 23.33 -42.64
CA LYS A 6 -10.15 22.06 -42.05
C LYS A 6 -9.11 20.92 -42.04
N LYS A 7 -7.99 21.04 -42.75
CA LYS A 7 -7.04 19.93 -42.94
C LYS A 7 -6.00 19.81 -41.81
N THR A 8 -5.76 20.90 -41.07
CA THR A 8 -4.74 21.02 -40.03
C THR A 8 -5.21 20.67 -38.62
N GLU A 9 -6.53 20.62 -38.39
CA GLU A 9 -7.10 20.29 -37.07
C GLU A 9 -7.12 18.77 -36.81
N GLN A 10 -7.39 17.95 -37.84
CA GLN A 10 -7.44 16.48 -37.69
C GLN A 10 -6.14 15.83 -37.18
N PRO A 11 -4.93 16.24 -37.64
CA PRO A 11 -3.68 15.71 -37.11
C PRO A 11 -3.45 16.09 -35.65
N PHE A 12 -3.84 17.31 -35.26
CA PHE A 12 -3.69 17.79 -33.89
C PHE A 12 -4.67 17.13 -32.93
N GLU A 13 -5.93 16.94 -33.34
CA GLU A 13 -6.93 16.18 -32.60
C GLU A 13 -6.51 14.72 -32.41
N TYR A 14 -5.93 14.09 -33.44
CA TYR A 14 -5.40 12.73 -33.34
C TYR A 14 -4.27 12.63 -32.31
N LEU A 15 -3.32 13.58 -32.32
CA LEU A 15 -2.22 13.63 -31.35
C LEU A 15 -2.74 13.85 -29.93
N LEU A 16 -3.70 14.76 -29.75
CA LEU A 16 -4.35 15.00 -28.46
C LEU A 16 -5.07 13.76 -27.94
N ARG A 17 -5.77 13.03 -28.82
CA ARG A 17 -6.45 11.78 -28.45
C ARG A 17 -5.44 10.70 -28.06
N ALA A 18 -4.36 10.54 -28.82
CA ALA A 18 -3.31 9.60 -28.49
C ALA A 18 -2.65 9.92 -27.13
N LEU A 19 -2.41 11.20 -26.84
CA LEU A 19 -1.90 11.65 -25.54
C LEU A 19 -2.90 11.35 -24.41
N GLN A 20 -4.18 11.67 -24.61
CA GLN A 20 -5.25 11.39 -23.65
C GLN A 20 -5.34 9.89 -23.34
N GLU A 21 -5.32 9.04 -24.36
CA GLU A 21 -5.32 7.58 -24.18
C GLU A 21 -4.06 7.10 -23.46
N GLY A 22 -2.91 7.70 -23.76
CA GLY A 22 -1.65 7.45 -23.05
C GLY A 22 -1.75 7.75 -21.56
N GLU A 23 -2.24 8.94 -21.20
CA GLU A 23 -2.42 9.34 -19.80
C GLU A 23 -3.48 8.49 -19.08
N ALA A 24 -4.58 8.15 -19.75
CA ALA A 24 -5.59 7.26 -19.19
C ALA A 24 -4.99 5.87 -18.85
N ARG A 25 -4.17 5.30 -19.75
CA ARG A 25 -3.46 4.03 -19.47
C ARG A 25 -2.48 4.17 -18.32
N ARG A 26 -1.73 5.27 -18.24
CA ARG A 26 -0.81 5.54 -17.12
C ARG A 26 -1.55 5.61 -15.79
N LEU A 27 -2.71 6.27 -15.73
CA LEU A 27 -3.54 6.32 -14.53
C LEU A 27 -4.02 4.93 -14.11
N SER A 28 -4.48 4.10 -15.04
CA SER A 28 -4.86 2.71 -14.75
C SER A 28 -3.70 1.91 -14.16
N GLN A 29 -2.50 2.03 -14.75
CA GLN A 29 -1.30 1.36 -14.25
C GLN A 29 -0.91 1.83 -12.84
N CYS A 30 -1.08 3.13 -12.54
CA CYS A 30 -0.87 3.67 -11.21
C CYS A 30 -1.82 3.04 -10.18
N LEU A 31 -3.10 2.85 -10.54
CA LEU A 31 -4.08 2.20 -9.66
C LEU A 31 -3.75 0.73 -9.43
N GLU A 32 -3.43 -0.01 -10.49
CA GLU A 32 -2.99 -1.41 -10.40
C GLU A 32 -1.76 -1.55 -9.48
N ALA A 33 -0.80 -0.64 -9.59
CA ALA A 33 0.37 -0.63 -8.73
C ALA A 33 0.02 -0.35 -7.25
N ILE A 34 -0.96 0.52 -6.98
CA ILE A 34 -1.47 0.76 -5.63
C ILE A 34 -2.14 -0.51 -5.09
N ASP A 35 -3.00 -1.15 -5.88
CA ASP A 35 -3.72 -2.37 -5.48
C ASP A 35 -2.75 -3.50 -5.15
N HIS A 36 -1.71 -3.70 -5.97
CA HIS A 36 -0.66 -4.68 -5.68
C HIS A 36 0.06 -4.40 -4.36
N ARG A 37 0.40 -3.14 -4.08
CA ARG A 37 1.04 -2.76 -2.81
C ARG A 37 0.11 -2.98 -1.61
N LEU A 38 -1.19 -2.75 -1.76
CA LEU A 38 -2.18 -3.03 -0.72
C LEU A 38 -2.28 -4.53 -0.44
N LEU A 39 -2.28 -5.38 -1.48
CA LEU A 39 -2.25 -6.83 -1.34
C LEU A 39 -0.99 -7.31 -0.61
N ASP A 40 0.17 -6.78 -0.98
CA ASP A 40 1.43 -7.14 -0.32
C ASP A 40 1.46 -6.65 1.14
N CYS A 41 0.93 -5.46 1.42
CA CYS A 41 0.74 -4.98 2.79
C CYS A 41 -0.14 -5.95 3.61
N GLY A 42 -1.22 -6.46 3.01
CA GLY A 42 -2.07 -7.48 3.62
C GLY A 42 -1.31 -8.77 3.96
N LYS A 43 -0.44 -9.24 3.06
CA LYS A 43 0.41 -10.42 3.32
C LYS A 43 1.38 -10.17 4.47
N SER A 44 2.08 -9.03 4.47
CA SER A 44 3.00 -8.65 5.54
C SER A 44 2.30 -8.52 6.89
N LEU A 45 1.08 -7.99 6.92
CA LEU A 45 0.28 -7.89 8.13
C LEU A 45 -0.13 -9.28 8.67
N ALA A 46 -0.53 -10.19 7.78
CA ALA A 46 -0.85 -11.56 8.16
C ALA A 46 0.38 -12.29 8.73
N GLU A 47 1.55 -12.10 8.13
CA GLU A 47 2.81 -12.65 8.63
C GLU A 47 3.19 -12.09 10.00
N TYR A 48 3.11 -10.78 10.18
CA TYR A 48 3.33 -10.13 11.47
C TYR A 48 2.43 -10.73 12.58
N ARG A 49 1.14 -10.91 12.29
CA ARG A 49 0.19 -11.52 13.25
C ARG A 49 0.58 -12.96 13.61
N ARG A 50 0.96 -13.77 12.61
CA ARG A 50 1.44 -15.15 12.84
C ARG A 50 2.70 -15.15 13.70
N ALA A 51 3.71 -14.35 13.34
CA ALA A 51 4.96 -14.27 14.09
C ALA A 51 4.73 -13.80 15.55
N ARG A 52 3.85 -12.81 15.76
CA ARG A 52 3.46 -12.34 17.10
C ARG A 52 2.81 -13.44 17.93
N MET A 53 1.90 -14.22 17.34
CA MET A 53 1.25 -15.35 18.03
C MET A 53 2.26 -16.42 18.44
N ILE A 54 3.18 -16.78 17.53
CA ILE A 54 4.26 -17.74 17.79
C ILE A 54 5.13 -17.24 18.95
N LEU A 55 5.58 -15.98 18.90
CA LEU A 55 6.40 -15.39 19.95
C LEU A 55 5.69 -15.35 21.31
N ARG A 56 4.39 -15.01 21.35
CA ARG A 56 3.57 -15.10 22.58
C ARG A 56 3.50 -16.52 23.12
N SER A 57 3.43 -17.53 22.26
CA SER A 57 3.45 -18.94 22.68
C SER A 57 4.79 -19.34 23.27
N ILE A 58 5.89 -18.98 22.60
CA ILE A 58 7.26 -19.23 23.07
C ILE A 58 7.49 -18.55 24.42
N ASN A 59 7.14 -17.27 24.55
CA ASN A 59 7.28 -16.50 25.79
C ASN A 59 6.52 -17.15 26.96
N ARG A 60 5.29 -17.65 26.74
CA ARG A 60 4.53 -18.37 27.78
C ARG A 60 5.23 -19.67 28.20
N ASN A 61 5.82 -20.40 27.26
CA ASN A 61 6.55 -21.62 27.56
C ASN A 61 7.85 -21.34 28.31
N LEU A 62 8.61 -20.32 27.91
CA LEU A 62 9.83 -19.88 28.61
C LEU A 62 9.53 -19.47 30.06
N ALA A 63 8.47 -18.68 30.28
CA ALA A 63 8.04 -18.30 31.62
C ALA A 63 7.71 -19.53 32.49
N ARG A 64 7.04 -20.53 31.93
CA ARG A 64 6.74 -21.80 32.64
C ARG A 64 8.00 -22.59 32.99
N LEU A 65 9.08 -22.43 32.25
CA LEU A 65 10.37 -23.06 32.49
C LEU A 65 11.29 -22.23 33.41
N GLY A 66 10.80 -21.09 33.93
CA GLY A 66 11.57 -20.20 34.81
C GLY A 66 12.53 -19.26 34.08
N ALA A 67 12.45 -19.17 32.74
CA ALA A 67 13.22 -18.22 31.95
C ALA A 67 12.45 -16.90 31.75
N GLU A 68 13.19 -15.79 31.65
CA GLU A 68 12.58 -14.49 31.36
C GLU A 68 12.14 -14.38 29.89
N PRO A 69 10.87 -14.01 29.62
CA PRO A 69 10.40 -13.72 28.27
C PRO A 69 11.01 -12.45 27.69
N VAL A 70 11.07 -12.34 26.36
CA VAL A 70 11.52 -11.09 25.71
C VAL A 70 10.49 -9.97 25.97
N PRO A 71 10.89 -8.81 26.54
CA PRO A 71 9.96 -7.78 27.00
C PRO A 71 9.31 -6.92 25.91
N SER A 72 9.84 -6.92 24.68
CA SER A 72 9.42 -5.99 23.63
C SER A 72 8.88 -6.71 22.39
N VAL A 73 7.60 -7.07 22.44
CA VAL A 73 6.86 -7.32 21.20
C VAL A 73 6.40 -5.95 20.68
N PRO A 74 6.74 -5.54 19.44
CA PRO A 74 6.30 -4.27 18.86
C PRO A 74 4.79 -4.07 19.05
N ASP A 75 4.30 -2.84 19.26
CA ASP A 75 2.90 -2.54 19.60
C ASP A 75 1.89 -3.40 18.84
N GLU A 76 0.85 -3.85 19.55
CA GLU A 76 -0.25 -4.59 18.91
C GLU A 76 -0.87 -3.72 17.84
N LEU A 77 -0.94 -4.23 16.61
CA LEU A 77 -1.87 -3.72 15.63
C LEU A 77 -3.25 -4.22 16.07
N PRO A 78 -4.13 -3.39 16.67
CA PRO A 78 -5.24 -3.87 17.50
C PRO A 78 -6.43 -4.42 16.70
N THR A 79 -6.23 -4.67 15.42
CA THR A 79 -7.33 -4.75 14.47
C THR A 79 -7.02 -5.79 13.42
N ALA A 80 -8.03 -6.60 13.11
CA ALA A 80 -8.02 -7.56 12.00
C ALA A 80 -8.18 -6.85 10.64
N ASP A 81 -8.70 -5.62 10.65
CA ASP A 81 -8.93 -4.79 9.47
C ASP A 81 -7.61 -4.22 8.93
N LEU A 82 -7.38 -4.43 7.64
CA LEU A 82 -6.23 -3.93 6.91
C LEU A 82 -6.26 -2.39 6.81
N SER A 83 -7.43 -1.79 6.61
CA SER A 83 -7.58 -0.34 6.48
C SER A 83 -7.16 0.38 7.75
N GLU A 84 -7.66 -0.07 8.90
CA GLU A 84 -7.31 0.50 10.19
C GLU A 84 -5.83 0.26 10.55
N ALA A 85 -5.29 -0.92 10.24
CA ALA A 85 -3.87 -1.21 10.44
C ALA A 85 -2.98 -0.28 9.59
N ILE A 86 -3.33 -0.07 8.31
CA ILE A 86 -2.62 0.86 7.43
C ILE A 86 -2.69 2.29 7.99
N HIS A 87 -3.86 2.78 8.40
CA HIS A 87 -4.01 4.12 8.98
C HIS A 87 -3.11 4.32 10.20
N ARG A 88 -3.13 3.40 11.17
CA ARG A 88 -2.26 3.48 12.36
C ARG A 88 -0.78 3.47 11.99
N ARG A 89 -0.39 2.70 10.97
CA ARG A 89 0.99 2.70 10.49
C ARG A 89 1.36 4.02 9.82
N ILE A 90 0.47 4.61 9.04
CA ILE A 90 0.67 5.94 8.47
C ILE A 90 0.83 6.98 9.57
N ASP A 91 -0.04 6.96 10.59
CA ASP A 91 0.04 7.90 11.71
C ASP A 91 1.35 7.75 12.50
N HIS A 92 1.84 6.52 12.68
CA HIS A 92 3.14 6.25 13.27
C HIS A 92 4.32 6.74 12.42
N ILE A 93 4.19 6.70 11.10
CA ILE A 93 5.25 7.19 10.20
C ILE A 93 5.23 8.74 10.19
N LYS A 94 4.04 9.35 10.20
CA LYS A 94 3.86 10.81 10.34
C LYS A 94 4.41 11.33 11.67
N SER A 95 4.16 10.63 12.78
CA SER A 95 4.69 11.02 14.09
C SER A 95 6.23 10.98 14.15
N LYS A 96 6.86 10.23 13.24
CA LYS A 96 8.31 10.19 13.04
C LYS A 96 8.84 11.23 12.04
N GLY A 97 7.96 12.01 11.41
CA GLY A 97 8.33 13.01 10.40
C GLY A 97 8.93 12.42 9.12
N THR A 98 8.65 11.15 8.81
CA THR A 98 9.19 10.49 7.60
C THR A 98 8.34 10.77 6.34
N ILE A 99 7.08 11.16 6.54
CA ILE A 99 6.12 11.67 5.54
C ILE A 99 5.21 12.70 6.21
#